data_AF-A0A4Q3UKH4-F1
#
_entry.id   AF-A0A4Q3UKH4-F1
#
_cell.length_a   1.000
_cell.length_b   1.000
_cell.length_c   1.000
_cell.angle_alpha   90.00
_cell.angle_beta   90.00
_cell.angle_gamma   90.00
#
_symmetry.space_group_name_H-M   'P 1'
#
loop_
_entity.id
_entity.type
_entity.pdbx_description
1 polymer ?
#
loop_
_entity_poly.entity_id
_entity_poly.type
_entity_poly.pdbx_seq_one_letter_code
_entity_poly.pdbx_strand_id
1 'polypeptide(L)'
;MESSSQQDRTVAGGMHLASIVAPFIAPAVAGMLWGRSPFVAAHARRAIVEAIWSKLFLVAIAAVSIAISLWQAYGLYQRDFRDWSIWSVLVKFAIVWLIVTILGIINTVVSVRAAVAAYRGELPKTKARQLA
;
A
#
# COMPACT_ATOMS: atom_id res chain seq x y z
N MET A 1 6.86 -20.23 -21.96
CA MET A 1 6.02 -19.41 -21.07
C MET A 1 4.72 -20.17 -20.87
N GLU A 2 4.44 -20.69 -19.67
CA GLU A 2 3.12 -21.30 -19.40
C GLU A 2 2.04 -20.26 -19.70
N SER A 3 1.15 -20.59 -20.63
CA SER A 3 -0.04 -19.78 -20.88
C SER A 3 -0.89 -19.83 -19.61
N SER A 4 -0.81 -18.78 -18.79
CA SER A 4 -1.70 -18.67 -17.62
C SER A 4 -3.14 -18.80 -18.09
N SER A 5 -3.91 -19.66 -17.40
CA SER A 5 -5.32 -19.88 -17.74
C SER A 5 -6.11 -18.58 -17.63
N GLN A 6 -7.23 -18.46 -18.35
CA GLN A 6 -8.09 -17.28 -18.23
C GLN A 6 -8.60 -17.10 -16.79
N GLN A 7 -8.77 -18.20 -16.05
CA GLN A 7 -9.12 -18.17 -14.64
C GLN A 7 -8.01 -17.54 -13.80
N ASP A 8 -6.75 -17.95 -14.00
CA ASP A 8 -5.60 -17.42 -13.26
C ASP A 8 -5.42 -15.92 -13.48
N ARG A 9 -5.61 -15.45 -14.73
CA ARG A 9 -5.57 -14.03 -15.07
C ARG A 9 -6.67 -13.25 -14.37
N THR A 10 -7.88 -13.81 -14.34
CA THR A 10 -9.03 -13.19 -13.67
C THR A 10 -8.84 -13.11 -12.17
N VAL A 11 -8.35 -14.18 -11.55
CA VAL A 11 -8.06 -14.21 -10.10
C VAL A 11 -6.96 -13.22 -9.76
N ALA A 12 -5.85 -13.22 -10.49
CA ALA A 12 -4.75 -12.31 -10.25
C ALA A 12 -5.16 -10.83 -10.46
N GLY A 13 -5.91 -10.53 -11.52
CA GLY A 13 -6.43 -9.19 -11.78
C GLY A 13 -7.42 -8.73 -10.72
N GLY A 14 -8.39 -9.58 -10.38
CA GLY A 14 -9.40 -9.29 -9.35
C GLY A 14 -8.78 -9.10 -7.96
N MET A 15 -7.74 -9.86 -7.62
CA MET A 15 -6.99 -9.70 -6.38
C MET A 15 -6.37 -8.30 -6.25
N HIS A 16 -5.77 -7.75 -7.32
CA HIS A 16 -5.20 -6.40 -7.31
C HIS A 16 -6.28 -5.30 -7.15
N LEU A 17 -7.48 -5.52 -7.68
CA LEU A 17 -8.60 -4.61 -7.45
C LEU A 17 -9.10 -4.70 -5.99
N ALA A 18 -9.26 -5.92 -5.48
CA ALA A 18 -9.67 -6.15 -4.10
C ALA A 18 -8.62 -5.64 -3.09
N SER A 19 -7.33 -5.63 -3.44
CA SER A 19 -6.26 -5.10 -2.58
C SER A 19 -6.31 -3.58 -2.41
N ILE A 20 -7.10 -2.85 -3.18
CA ILE A 20 -7.34 -1.42 -2.94
C ILE A 20 -8.04 -1.23 -1.58
N VAL A 21 -9.03 -2.08 -1.28
CA VAL A 21 -9.80 -2.03 -0.03
C VAL A 21 -9.15 -2.90 1.05
N ALA A 22 -8.67 -4.07 0.67
CA ALA A 22 -8.13 -5.07 1.59
C ALA A 22 -6.70 -5.48 1.20
N PRO A 23 -5.69 -4.60 1.39
CA PRO A 23 -4.34 -4.74 0.80
C PRO A 23 -3.58 -5.98 1.22
N PHE A 24 -3.88 -6.55 2.38
CA PHE A 24 -3.26 -7.79 2.85
C PHE A 24 -4.15 -9.02 2.65
N ILE A 25 -5.46 -8.88 2.92
CA ILE A 25 -6.39 -10.01 2.91
C ILE A 25 -6.59 -10.51 1.48
N ALA A 26 -6.83 -9.61 0.52
CA ALA A 26 -7.05 -10.00 -0.87
C ALA A 26 -5.89 -10.85 -1.44
N PRO A 27 -4.62 -10.41 -1.37
CA PRO A 27 -3.53 -11.22 -1.89
C PRO A 27 -3.18 -12.43 -1.02
N ALA A 28 -3.39 -12.39 0.30
CA ALA A 28 -3.21 -13.57 1.14
C ALA A 28 -4.22 -14.68 0.77
N VAL A 29 -5.50 -14.33 0.63
CA VAL A 29 -6.56 -15.27 0.24
C VAL A 29 -6.30 -15.82 -1.17
N ALA A 30 -5.96 -14.97 -2.14
CA ALA A 30 -5.63 -15.42 -3.49
C ALA A 30 -4.40 -16.35 -3.50
N GLY A 31 -3.36 -16.03 -2.73
CA GLY A 31 -2.17 -16.86 -2.59
C GLY A 31 -2.44 -18.19 -1.89
N MET A 32 -3.33 -18.24 -0.90
CA MET A 32 -3.71 -19.48 -0.21
C MET A 32 -4.57 -20.40 -1.10
N LEU A 33 -5.56 -19.85 -1.79
CA LEU A 33 -6.52 -20.64 -2.57
C LEU A 33 -6.00 -21.02 -3.97
N TRP A 34 -5.20 -20.16 -4.60
CA TRP A 34 -4.66 -20.38 -5.96
C TRP A 34 -3.13 -20.46 -6.00
N GLY A 35 -2.48 -20.71 -4.85
CA GLY A 35 -1.01 -20.77 -4.73
C GLY A 35 -0.32 -21.86 -5.56
N ARG A 36 -1.08 -22.83 -6.08
CA ARG A 36 -0.57 -23.84 -7.02
C ARG A 36 -0.29 -23.26 -8.41
N SER A 37 -0.95 -22.17 -8.80
CA SER A 37 -0.63 -21.45 -10.03
C SER A 37 0.59 -20.56 -9.79
N PRO A 38 1.73 -20.80 -10.46
CA PRO A 38 2.93 -19.97 -10.29
C PRO A 38 2.68 -18.52 -10.74
N PHE A 39 1.73 -18.31 -11.66
CA PHE A 39 1.29 -16.99 -12.09
C PHE A 39 0.59 -16.24 -10.94
N VAL A 40 -0.46 -16.82 -10.36
CA VAL A 40 -1.22 -16.17 -9.27
C VAL A 40 -0.34 -15.97 -8.04
N ALA A 41 0.48 -16.97 -7.68
CA ALA A 41 1.40 -16.86 -6.55
C ALA A 41 2.42 -15.71 -6.73
N ALA A 42 2.93 -15.49 -7.94
CA ALA A 42 3.83 -14.37 -8.22
C ALA A 42 3.15 -13.01 -8.04
N HIS A 43 1.92 -12.86 -8.52
CA HIS A 43 1.14 -11.63 -8.33
C HIS A 43 0.79 -11.40 -6.86
N ALA A 44 0.37 -12.45 -6.15
CA ALA A 44 0.04 -12.37 -4.73
C ALA A 44 1.25 -11.94 -3.88
N ARG A 45 2.42 -12.55 -4.10
CA ARG A 45 3.64 -12.19 -3.38
C ARG A 45 4.04 -10.74 -3.65
N ARG A 46 3.97 -10.29 -4.91
CA ARG A 46 4.27 -8.90 -5.25
C ARG A 46 3.32 -7.93 -4.56
N ALA A 47 2.02 -8.19 -4.59
CA ALA A 47 1.01 -7.36 -3.95
C ALA A 47 1.25 -7.24 -2.43
N ILE A 48 1.60 -8.36 -1.77
CA ILE A 48 1.95 -8.36 -0.34
C ILE A 48 3.18 -7.49 -0.07
N VAL A 49 4.24 -7.64 -0.88
CA VAL A 49 5.47 -6.85 -0.70
C VAL A 49 5.20 -5.36 -0.92
N GLU A 50 4.45 -4.99 -1.96
CA GLU A 50 4.05 -3.60 -2.21
C GLU A 50 3.23 -3.04 -1.03
N ALA A 51 2.27 -3.82 -0.51
CA ALA A 51 1.47 -3.44 0.64
C ALA A 51 2.32 -3.24 1.92
N ILE A 52 3.29 -4.13 2.18
CA ILE A 52 4.21 -4.01 3.33
C ILE A 52 5.01 -2.72 3.22
N TRP A 53 5.63 -2.43 2.07
CA TRP A 53 6.41 -1.21 1.88
C TRP A 53 5.59 0.05 2.07
N SER A 54 4.37 0.10 1.50
CA SER A 54 3.47 1.22 1.69
C SER A 54 3.07 1.42 3.15
N LYS A 55 2.81 0.33 3.90
CA LYS A 55 2.50 0.44 5.33
C LYS A 55 3.71 0.84 6.17
N LEU A 56 4.89 0.30 5.91
CA LEU A 56 6.12 0.72 6.60
C LEU A 56 6.40 2.21 6.40
N PHE A 57 6.21 2.71 5.18
CA PHE A 57 6.35 4.14 4.89
C PHE A 57 5.33 4.99 5.67
N LEU A 58 4.05 4.56 5.72
CA LEU A 58 3.03 5.24 6.52
C LEU A 58 3.32 5.21 8.02
N VAL A 59 3.84 4.09 8.55
CA VAL A 59 4.25 3.96 9.95
C VAL A 59 5.40 4.91 10.26
N ALA A 60 6.38 5.04 9.36
CA ALA A 60 7.48 5.99 9.53
C ALA A 60 6.97 7.44 9.59
N ILE A 61 6.06 7.83 8.68
CA ILE A 61 5.43 9.16 8.69
C ILE A 61 4.66 9.38 10.01
N ALA A 62 3.89 8.39 10.46
CA ALA A 62 3.14 8.48 11.70
C ALA A 62 4.07 8.64 12.92
N ALA A 63 5.15 7.86 12.99
CA ALA A 63 6.14 7.94 14.06
C ALA A 63 6.80 9.32 14.12
N VAL A 64 7.22 9.87 12.97
CA VAL A 64 7.78 11.23 12.88
C VAL A 64 6.75 12.28 13.31
N SER A 65 5.51 12.15 12.84
CA SER A 65 4.43 13.08 13.19
C SER A 65 4.11 13.08 14.70
N ILE A 66 4.10 11.90 15.32
CA ILE A 66 3.93 11.75 16.78
C ILE A 66 5.12 12.36 17.52
N ALA A 67 6.36 12.08 17.11
CA ALA A 67 7.56 12.62 17.75
C ALA A 67 7.57 14.17 17.73
N ILE A 68 7.27 14.78 16.58
CA ILE A 68 7.14 16.23 16.44
C ILE A 68 6.03 16.77 17.34
N SER A 69 4.91 16.06 17.43
CA SER A 69 3.77 16.50 18.25
C SER A 69 4.09 16.42 19.75
N LEU A 70 4.78 15.38 20.20
CA LEU A 70 5.25 15.26 21.58
C LEU A 70 6.28 16.34 21.93
N TRP A 71 7.23 16.60 21.04
CA TRP A 71 8.23 17.65 21.24
C TRP A 71 7.59 19.04 21.37
N GLN A 72 6.61 19.35 20.51
CA GLN A 72 5.88 20.61 20.60
C GLN A 72 4.99 20.70 21.84
N ALA A 73 4.32 19.61 22.21
CA ALA A 73 3.50 19.56 23.42
C ALA A 73 4.36 19.81 24.68
N TYR A 74 5.55 19.22 24.74
CA TYR A 74 6.51 19.46 25.81
C TYR A 74 6.98 20.92 25.85
N GLY A 75 7.27 21.52 24.69
CA GLY A 75 7.63 22.95 24.61
C GLY A 75 6.49 23.88 25.06
N LEU A 76 5.24 23.55 24.73
CA LEU A 76 4.06 24.30 25.17
C LEU A 76 3.84 24.17 26.67
N TYR A 77 4.02 22.97 27.23
CA TYR A 77 3.94 22.72 28.66
C TYR A 77 4.94 23.58 29.44
N GLN A 78 6.17 23.71 28.95
CA GLN A 78 7.19 24.57 29.58
C GLN A 78 6.86 26.08 29.54
N ARG A 79 5.92 26.52 28.69
CA ARG A 79 5.53 27.93 28.51
C ARG A 79 4.12 28.21 29.02
N ASP A 80 3.59 27.36 29.90
CA ASP A 80 2.21 27.45 30.41
C ASP A 80 1.16 27.58 29.30
N PHE A 81 1.38 26.91 28.17
CA PHE A 81 0.47 26.90 27.02
C PHE A 81 0.16 28.26 26.39
N ARG A 82 0.94 29.32 26.66
CA ARG A 82 0.68 30.66 26.10
C ARG A 82 0.64 30.70 24.57
N ASP A 83 1.46 29.87 23.92
CA ASP A 83 1.56 29.81 22.46
C ASP A 83 0.63 28.76 21.83
N TRP A 84 -0.30 28.17 22.59
CA TRP A 84 -1.19 27.14 22.08
C TRP A 84 -2.20 27.72 21.08
N SER A 85 -2.32 27.08 19.92
CA SER A 85 -3.26 27.50 18.87
C SER A 85 -3.89 26.29 18.19
N ILE A 86 -5.22 26.25 18.16
CA ILE A 86 -5.99 25.20 17.47
C ILE A 86 -5.64 25.13 15.97
N TRP A 87 -5.29 26.26 15.35
CA TRP A 87 -4.90 26.33 13.95
C TRP A 87 -3.65 25.50 13.66
N SER A 88 -2.68 25.48 14.57
CA SER A 88 -1.47 24.67 14.42
C SER A 88 -1.79 23.17 14.37
N VAL A 89 -2.80 22.73 15.13
CA VAL A 89 -3.28 21.34 15.14
C VAL A 89 -4.01 21.01 13.84
N LEU A 90 -4.91 21.89 13.41
CA LEU A 90 -5.68 21.71 12.16
C LEU A 90 -4.77 21.67 10.92
N VAL A 91 -3.76 22.53 10.84
CA VAL A 91 -2.80 22.53 9.73
C VAL A 91 -2.02 21.21 9.69
N LYS A 92 -1.51 20.73 10.84
CA LYS A 92 -0.83 19.43 10.92
C LYS A 92 -1.74 18.28 10.50
N PHE A 93 -2.98 18.27 10.99
CA PHE A 93 -3.97 17.28 10.63
C PHE A 93 -4.23 17.28 9.12
N ALA A 94 -4.42 18.46 8.53
CA ALA A 94 -4.61 18.61 7.08
C ALA A 94 -3.40 18.09 6.29
N ILE A 95 -2.17 18.39 6.72
CA ILE A 95 -0.95 17.89 6.07
C ILE A 95 -0.88 16.36 6.12
N VAL A 96 -1.15 15.75 7.28
CA VAL A 96 -1.14 14.28 7.41
C VAL A 96 -2.17 13.64 6.50
N TRP A 97 -3.41 14.15 6.48
CA TRP A 97 -4.47 13.62 5.61
C TRP A 97 -4.18 13.84 4.13
N LEU A 98 -3.56 14.96 3.76
CA LEU A 98 -3.12 15.20 2.39
C LEU A 98 -2.09 14.15 1.95
N ILE A 99 -1.09 13.87 2.78
CA ILE A 99 -0.08 12.83 2.51
C ILE A 99 -0.74 11.45 2.38
N VAL A 100 -1.64 11.09 3.32
CA VAL A 100 -2.38 9.82 3.27
C VAL A 100 -3.21 9.71 1.99
N THR A 101 -3.89 10.79 1.58
CA THR A 101 -4.71 10.83 0.37
C THR A 101 -3.85 10.63 -0.88
N ILE A 102 -2.72 11.34 -0.99
CA ILE A 102 -1.78 11.20 -2.12
C ILE A 102 -1.26 9.75 -2.21
N LEU A 103 -0.85 9.17 -1.08
CA LEU A 103 -0.39 7.78 -1.05
C LEU A 103 -1.50 6.78 -1.40
N GLY A 104 -2.74 7.04 -0.97
CA GLY A 104 -3.91 6.25 -1.34
C GLY A 104 -4.18 6.27 -2.85
N ILE A 105 -4.08 7.45 -3.47
CA ILE A 105 -4.21 7.60 -4.93
C ILE A 105 -3.10 6.83 -5.65
N ILE A 106 -1.84 6.99 -5.21
CA ILE A 106 -0.70 6.26 -5.81
C ILE A 106 -0.91 4.75 -5.70
N ASN A 107 -1.28 4.24 -4.52
CA ASN A 107 -1.56 2.82 -4.30
C ASN A 107 -2.68 2.31 -5.22
N THR A 108 -3.74 3.11 -5.40
CA THR A 108 -4.86 2.79 -6.28
C THR A 108 -4.40 2.70 -7.74
N VAL A 109 -3.66 3.69 -8.23
CA VAL A 109 -3.13 3.71 -9.60
C VAL A 109 -2.20 2.51 -9.85
N VAL A 110 -1.30 2.22 -8.92
CA VAL A 110 -0.38 1.06 -9.02
C VAL A 110 -1.17 -0.25 -9.06
N SER A 111 -2.16 -0.41 -8.18
CA SER A 111 -3.01 -1.61 -8.10
C SER A 111 -3.82 -1.81 -9.39
N VAL A 112 -4.42 -0.74 -9.93
CA VAL A 112 -5.16 -0.82 -11.21
C VAL A 112 -4.24 -1.20 -12.36
N ARG A 113 -3.04 -0.61 -12.44
CA ARG A 113 -2.06 -0.98 -13.48
C ARG A 113 -1.62 -2.43 -13.36
N ALA A 114 -1.42 -2.92 -12.13
CA ALA A 114 -1.08 -4.32 -11.87
C ALA A 114 -2.24 -5.27 -12.23
N ALA A 115 -3.49 -4.86 -11.99
CA ALA A 115 -4.67 -5.61 -12.39
C ALA A 115 -4.76 -5.73 -13.91
N VAL A 116 -4.60 -4.62 -14.65
CA VAL A 116 -4.63 -4.62 -16.12
C VAL A 116 -3.52 -5.51 -16.70
N ALA A 117 -2.30 -5.44 -16.16
CA ALA A 117 -1.20 -6.30 -16.56
C ALA A 117 -1.52 -7.79 -16.31
N ALA A 118 -2.09 -8.12 -15.14
CA ALA A 118 -2.49 -9.48 -14.82
C ALA A 118 -3.59 -10.03 -15.75
N TYR A 119 -4.59 -9.21 -16.11
CA TYR A 119 -5.62 -9.59 -17.09
C TYR A 119 -5.04 -9.87 -18.48
N ARG A 120 -3.97 -9.18 -18.85
CA ARG A 120 -3.21 -9.42 -20.10
C ARG A 120 -2.31 -10.65 -20.02
N GLY A 121 -2.16 -11.26 -18.85
CA GLY A 121 -1.27 -12.41 -18.62
C GLY A 121 0.20 -12.01 -18.45
N GLU A 122 0.50 -10.75 -18.17
CA GLU A 122 1.86 -10.27 -17.95
C GLU A 122 2.35 -10.65 -16.55
N LEU A 123 3.48 -11.33 -16.47
CA LEU A 123 4.12 -11.63 -15.18
C LEU A 123 4.68 -10.36 -14.53
N PRO A 124 4.75 -10.32 -13.18
CA PRO A 124 5.47 -9.28 -12.47
C PRO A 124 6.92 -9.15 -12.95
N LYS A 125 7.40 -7.92 -13.17
CA LYS A 125 8.76 -7.63 -13.67
C LYS A 125 9.86 -8.35 -12.87
N THR A 126 9.66 -8.53 -11.56
CA THR A 126 10.58 -9.23 -10.66
C THR A 126 10.81 -10.69 -11.04
N LYS A 127 9.80 -11.38 -11.58
CA LYS A 127 9.88 -12.78 -12.07
C LYS A 127 10.31 -12.85 -13.53
N ALA A 128 9.89 -11.91 -14.37
CA ALA A 128 10.31 -11.85 -15.78
C ALA A 128 11.84 -11.78 -15.92
N ARG A 129 12.52 -11.07 -15.01
CA ARG A 129 13.99 -10.97 -14.97
C ARG A 129 14.73 -12.22 -14.51
N GLN A 130 14.05 -13.15 -13.83
CA GLN A 130 14.64 -14.41 -13.35
C GLN A 130 14.48 -15.56 -14.37
N LEU A 131 13.66 -15.35 -15.39
CA LEU A 131 13.33 -16.33 -16.44
C LEU A 131 13.91 -15.95 -17.81
N ALA A 132 14.60 -14.80 -17.90
CA ALA A 132 15.34 -14.33 -19.06
C ALA A 132 16.83 -14.46 -18.78
#